data_AF-A0A6L8K9K9-F1
#
_entry.id   AF-A0A6L8K9K9-F1
#
_cell.length_a   1.000
_cell.length_b   1.000
_cell.length_c   1.000
_cell.angle_alpha   90.00
_cell.angle_beta   90.00
_cell.angle_gamma   90.00
#
_symmetry.space_group_name_H-M   'P 1'
#
loop_
_entity.id
_entity.type
_entity.pdbx_description
1 polymer ?
#
loop_
_entity_poly.entity_id
_entity_poly.type
_entity_poly.pdbx_seq_one_letter_code
_entity_poly.pdbx_strand_id
1 'polypeptide(L)' 'MEELAFTYRKIEGALQSFNPACAAEFQKVCEHSTPRKVFLWLENLRIHENLPKNIQDAITDFYWKNCY' A
#
# COMPACT_ATOMS: atom_id res chain seq x y z
N MET A 1 0.85 -1.90 17.28
CA MET A 1 -0.35 -1.66 16.44
C MET A 1 -0.36 -0.28 15.77
N GLU A 2 0.32 0.75 16.31
CA GLU A 2 0.33 2.10 15.72
C GLU A 2 1.15 2.22 14.41
N GLU A 3 2.20 1.42 14.24
CA GLU A 3 3.09 1.52 13.07
C GLU A 3 2.45 1.03 11.75
N LEU A 4 1.61 -0.01 11.82
CA LEU A 4 0.91 -0.54 10.64
C LEU A 4 -0.11 0.47 10.11
N ALA A 5 -0.93 1.04 11.00
CA ALA A 5 -1.94 2.04 10.64
C ALA A 5 -1.28 3.31 10.06
N PHE A 6 -0.15 3.73 10.62
CA PHE A 6 0.64 4.84 10.06
C PHE A 6 1.15 4.52 8.65
N THR A 7 1.66 3.30 8.44
CA THR A 7 2.17 2.87 7.12
C THR A 7 1.05 2.83 6.08
N TYR A 8 -0.14 2.33 6.44
CA TYR A 8 -1.31 2.36 5.56
C TYR A 8 -1.70 3.77 5.16
N ARG A 9 -1.79 4.73 6.11
CA ARG A 9 -2.10 6.13 5.76
C ARG A 9 -1.08 6.76 4.83
N LYS A 10 0.22 6.44 4.98
CA LYS A 10 1.28 6.94 4.09
C LYS A 10 1.09 6.44 2.66
N ILE A 11 0.82 5.13 2.50
CA ILE A 11 0.58 4.51 1.19
C ILE A 11 -0.72 5.03 0.58
N GLU A 12 -1.80 5.07 1.36
CA GLU A 12 -3.11 5.60 0.95
C GLU A 12 -3.01 7.04 0.46
N GLY A 13 -2.34 7.93 1.21
CA GLY A 13 -2.18 9.34 0.79
C GLY A 13 -1.38 9.48 -0.51
N ALA A 14 -0.36 8.63 -0.70
CA ALA A 14 0.41 8.60 -1.94
C ALA A 14 -0.42 8.07 -3.12
N LEU A 15 -1.19 7.00 -2.90
CA LEU A 15 -2.13 6.46 -3.89
C LEU A 15 -3.24 7.45 -4.22
N GLN A 16 -3.77 8.18 -3.25
CA GLN A 16 -4.84 9.18 -3.44
C GLN A 16 -4.39 10.30 -4.38
N SER A 17 -3.12 10.72 -4.27
CA SER A 17 -2.53 11.75 -5.13
C SER A 17 -2.25 11.24 -6.55
N PHE A 18 -2.01 9.94 -6.71
CA PHE A 18 -1.77 9.30 -8.00
C PHE A 18 -3.08 8.94 -8.72
N ASN A 19 -3.98 8.24 -8.02
CA ASN A 19 -5.29 7.81 -8.49
C ASN A 19 -6.25 7.59 -7.28
N PRO A 20 -7.23 8.49 -7.06
CA PRO A 20 -8.22 8.37 -5.98
C PRO A 20 -9.00 7.05 -5.96
N ALA A 21 -9.28 6.45 -7.12
CA ALA A 21 -10.00 5.17 -7.18
C ALA A 21 -9.14 4.03 -6.61
N CYS A 22 -7.84 4.06 -6.88
CA CYS A 22 -6.89 3.09 -6.36
C CYS A 22 -6.73 3.19 -4.83
N ALA A 23 -6.76 4.40 -4.27
CA ALA A 23 -6.76 4.60 -2.82
C ALA A 23 -8.03 4.03 -2.15
N ALA A 24 -9.21 4.24 -2.76
CA ALA A 24 -10.44 3.66 -2.24
C ALA A 24 -10.44 2.12 -2.29
N GLU A 25 -9.84 1.51 -3.30
CA GLU A 25 -9.64 0.05 -3.35
C GLU A 25 -8.64 -0.41 -2.28
N PHE A 26 -7.54 0.30 -2.10
CA PHE A 26 -6.54 0.00 -1.08
C PHE A 26 -7.13 -0.03 0.33
N GLN A 27 -8.02 0.91 0.66
CA GLN A 27 -8.71 0.94 1.96
C GLN A 27 -9.52 -0.35 2.19
N LYS A 28 -10.30 -0.79 1.20
CA LYS A 28 -11.07 -2.04 1.28
C LYS A 28 -10.18 -3.27 1.46
N VAL A 29 -9.04 -3.30 0.77
CA VAL A 29 -8.07 -4.39 0.91
C VAL A 29 -7.51 -4.42 2.33
N CYS A 30 -7.16 -3.27 2.91
CA CYS A 30 -6.64 -3.18 4.29
C CYS A 30 -7.65 -3.63 5.35
N GLU A 31 -8.94 -3.34 5.19
CA GLU A 31 -10.00 -3.70 6.15
C GLU A 31 -10.27 -5.22 6.22
N HIS A 32 -10.04 -5.94 5.12
CA HIS A 32 -10.43 -7.35 4.98
C HIS A 32 -9.26 -8.33 4.82
N SER A 33 -8.02 -7.84 4.87
CA SER A 33 -6.84 -8.64 4.54
C SER A 33 -5.76 -8.59 5.59
N THR A 34 -4.93 -9.64 5.62
CA THR A 34 -3.69 -9.62 6.41
C THR A 34 -2.64 -8.71 5.74
N PRO A 35 -1.64 -8.20 6.49
CA PRO A 35 -0.58 -7.37 5.91
C PRO A 35 0.11 -7.99 4.70
N ARG A 36 0.35 -9.31 4.74
CA ARG A 36 0.91 -10.05 3.60
C ARG A 36 0.03 -10.01 2.35
N LYS A 37 -1.29 -10.12 2.49
CA LYS A 37 -2.23 -10.00 1.36
C LYS A 37 -2.30 -8.57 0.82
N VAL A 38 -2.25 -7.58 1.72
CA VAL A 38 -2.14 -6.16 1.34
C VAL A 38 -0.86 -5.93 0.53
N PHE A 39 0.27 -6.50 0.94
CA PHE A 39 1.53 -6.43 0.20
C PHE A 39 1.41 -7.02 -1.20
N LEU A 40 0.84 -8.22 -1.33
CA LEU A 40 0.68 -8.86 -2.64
C LEU A 40 -0.18 -8.02 -3.60
N TRP A 41 -1.22 -7.37 -3.07
CA TRP A 41 -2.02 -6.43 -3.86
C TRP A 41 -1.21 -5.22 -4.31
N LEU A 42 -0.41 -4.62 -3.41
CA LEU A 42 0.48 -3.50 -3.73
C LEU A 42 1.58 -3.88 -4.73
N GLU A 43 2.10 -5.10 -4.65
CA GLU A 43 3.09 -5.63 -5.60
C GLU A 43 2.46 -5.75 -7.00
N ASN A 44 1.31 -6.41 -7.11
CA ASN A 44 0.58 -6.50 -8.38
C ASN A 44 0.31 -5.12 -8.98
N LEU A 45 -0.07 -4.14 -8.15
CA LEU A 45 -0.23 -2.76 -8.59
C LEU A 45 1.09 -2.19 -9.13
N ARG A 46 2.23 -2.42 -8.46
CA ARG A 46 3.56 -1.98 -8.93
C ARG A 46 3.98 -2.60 -10.26
N ILE A 47 3.60 -3.85 -10.52
CA ILE A 47 3.92 -4.54 -11.79
C ILE A 47 3.09 -3.99 -12.94
N HIS A 48 1.80 -3.75 -12.71
CA HIS A 48 0.85 -3.41 -13.77
C HIS A 48 0.70 -1.90 -13.99
N GLU A 49 0.95 -1.08 -12.97
CA GLU A 49 0.86 0.37 -13.03
C GLU A 49 2.26 0.99 -12.94
N ASN A 50 2.47 2.10 -13.66
CA ASN A 50 3.71 2.86 -13.58
C ASN A 50 3.71 3.75 -12.33
N LEU A 51 3.80 3.12 -11.15
CA LEU A 51 3.69 3.81 -9.87
C LEU A 51 4.83 4.80 -9.64
N PRO A 52 4.54 6.02 -9.13
CA PRO A 52 5.54 6.96 -8.67
C PRO A 52 6.53 6.35 -7.67
N LYS A 53 7.80 6.79 -7.73
CA LYS A 53 8.89 6.25 -6.90
C LYS A 53 8.58 6.30 -5.39
N ASN A 54 7.96 7.36 -4.91
CA ASN A 54 7.58 7.51 -3.51
C ASN A 54 6.55 6.45 -3.04
N ILE A 55 5.68 5.97 -3.94
CA ILE A 55 4.76 4.85 -3.65
C ILE A 55 5.56 3.54 -3.61
N GLN A 56 6.45 3.32 -4.57
CA GLN A 56 7.30 2.12 -4.60
C GLN A 56 8.15 2.00 -3.33
N ASP A 57 8.79 3.08 -2.90
CA ASP A 57 9.59 3.13 -1.66
C ASP A 57 8.71 2.80 -0.43
N ALA A 58 7.48 3.30 -0.39
CA ALA A 58 6.54 3.00 0.70
C ALA A 58 6.08 1.53 0.72
N ILE A 59 5.93 0.88 -0.44
CA ILE A 59 5.62 -0.55 -0.56
C ILE A 59 6.80 -1.39 -0.05
N THR A 60 8.04 -1.01 -0.40
CA THR A 60 9.24 -1.68 0.10
C THR A 60 9.38 -1.55 1.62
N ASP A 61 9.18 -0.36 2.17
CA ASP A 61 9.15 -0.14 3.63
C ASP A 61 8.09 -1.02 4.31
N PHE A 62 6.90 -1.11 3.69
CA PHE A 62 5.80 -1.92 4.22
C PHE A 62 6.15 -3.41 4.31
N TYR A 63 6.82 -3.96 3.30
CA TYR A 63 7.27 -5.34 3.29
C TYR A 63 8.19 -5.65 4.48
N TRP A 64 9.26 -4.87 4.65
CA TRP A 64 10.25 -5.10 5.71
C TRP A 64 9.72 -4.93 7.12
N LYS A 65 8.71 -4.06 7.30
CA LYS A 65 8.15 -3.75 8.63
C LYS A 65 7.00 -4.65 9.05
N ASN A 66 6.25 -5.21 8.09
CA ASN A 66 4.96 -5.84 8.36
C ASN A 66 4.79 -7.24 7.74
N CYS A 67 5.72 -7.67 6.87
CA CYS A 67 5.65 -8.96 6.17
C CYS A 67 6.85 -9.88 6.42
N TYR A 68 7.94 -9.35 7.00
CA TYR A 68 9.14 -10.05 7.43
C TYR A 68 9.33 -9.85 8.93
#